data_AF-A0A972CPN6-F1
#
_entry.id   AF-A0A972CPN6-F1
#
_cell.length_a   1.000
_cell.length_b   1.000
_cell.length_c   1.000
_cell.angle_alpha   90.00
_cell.angle_beta   90.00
_cell.angle_gamma   90.00
#
_symmetry.space_group_name_H-M   'P 1'
#
loop_
_entity.id
_entity.type
_entity.pdbx_description
1 polymer ?
#
loop_
_entity_poly.entity_id
_entity_poly.type
_entity_poly.pdbx_seq_one_letter_code
_entity_poly.pdbx_strand_id
1 'polypeptide(L)'
;MIMMRNNRSLLIAVTLLVVLALVFAGCGGGGGGGSSGGSGGGNGGGNGSGGDGPGGGGLFIPTAEDYMGTWRCDDPKIPFSVSVEFTVGAKNGEWDRGSYHQGSIKCGVFAGDDALNITGNSPDKDLEGWIELCLDQFFHYIHVEKLQEISDTRSVRVSVNGQLKQKQPGVIGVHELTISKGEDYETYRSIEHNDELLLFYKQ
;
A
#
# COMPACT_ATOMS: atom_id res chain seq x y z
N MET A 1 -37.31 31.64 46.71
CA MET A 1 -36.19 31.81 45.78
C MET A 1 -35.86 30.43 45.21
N ILE A 2 -36.45 30.08 44.06
CA ILE A 2 -36.30 28.75 43.44
C ILE A 2 -35.02 28.76 42.61
N MET A 3 -34.05 27.97 43.05
CA MET A 3 -32.75 27.80 42.43
C MET A 3 -32.93 27.10 41.07
N MET A 4 -32.84 27.85 39.97
CA MET A 4 -32.79 27.30 38.63
C MET A 4 -31.45 26.58 38.44
N ARG A 5 -31.45 25.25 38.59
CA ARG A 5 -30.28 24.39 38.36
C ARG A 5 -30.03 24.31 36.84
N ASN A 6 -28.76 24.45 36.47
CA ASN A 6 -28.29 24.50 35.09
C ASN A 6 -28.57 23.19 34.33
N ASN A 7 -29.68 23.15 33.58
CA ASN A 7 -30.09 22.02 32.71
C ASN A 7 -29.06 21.69 31.60
N ARG A 8 -28.09 22.57 31.35
CA ARG A 8 -27.03 22.37 30.35
C ARG A 8 -26.04 21.27 30.77
N SER A 9 -25.81 21.07 32.07
CA SER A 9 -24.88 20.04 32.55
C SER A 9 -25.44 18.63 32.37
N LEU A 10 -26.78 18.49 32.45
CA LEU A 10 -27.45 17.20 32.35
C LEU A 10 -27.47 16.67 30.92
N LEU A 11 -27.61 17.56 29.93
CA LEU A 11 -27.53 17.18 28.51
C LEU A 11 -26.15 16.62 28.14
N ILE A 12 -25.07 17.25 28.58
CA ILE A 12 -23.70 16.80 28.28
C ILE A 12 -23.44 15.41 28.86
N ALA A 13 -23.87 15.16 30.10
CA ALA A 13 -23.70 13.86 30.76
C ALA A 13 -24.45 12.73 30.03
N VAL A 14 -25.68 13.01 29.55
CA VAL A 14 -26.46 12.01 28.81
C VAL A 14 -25.82 11.70 27.45
N THR A 15 -25.34 12.71 26.72
CA THR A 15 -24.69 12.50 25.42
C THR A 15 -23.41 11.66 25.54
N LEU A 16 -22.58 11.94 26.55
CA LEU A 16 -21.35 11.17 26.82
C LEU A 16 -21.63 9.69 27.10
N LEU A 17 -22.70 9.41 27.85
CA LEU A 17 -23.08 8.05 28.22
C LEU A 17 -23.58 7.23 27.01
N VAL A 18 -24.30 7.86 26.09
CA VAL A 18 -24.75 7.24 24.83
C VAL A 18 -23.58 6.89 23.91
N VAL A 19 -22.61 7.80 23.77
CA VAL A 19 -21.40 7.56 22.95
C VAL A 19 -20.60 6.38 23.52
N LEU A 20 -20.45 6.30 24.85
CA LEU A 20 -19.74 5.17 25.47
C LEU A 20 -20.44 3.83 25.20
N ALA A 21 -21.77 3.78 25.30
CA ALA A 21 -22.53 2.55 25.06
C ALA A 21 -22.39 2.04 23.61
N LEU A 22 -22.34 2.95 22.63
CA LEU A 22 -22.15 2.59 21.22
C LEU A 22 -20.76 1.98 20.94
N VAL A 23 -19.71 2.46 21.61
CA VAL A 23 -18.35 1.91 21.45
C VAL A 23 -18.27 0.47 21.99
N PHE A 24 -18.91 0.18 23.12
CA PHE A 24 -18.90 -1.17 23.70
C PHE A 24 -19.79 -2.17 22.95
N ALA A 25 -20.89 -1.71 22.34
CA ALA A 25 -21.76 -2.58 21.54
C ALA A 25 -21.13 -3.02 20.19
N GLY A 26 -20.10 -2.31 19.72
CA GLY A 26 -19.48 -2.56 18.41
C GLY A 26 -18.42 -3.67 18.36
N CYS A 27 -18.01 -4.26 19.50
CA CYS A 27 -16.93 -5.26 19.56
C CYS A 27 -17.43 -6.68 19.91
N GLY A 28 -18.67 -7.00 19.52
CA GLY A 28 -19.32 -8.27 19.90
C GLY A 28 -20.10 -8.91 18.75
N GLY A 29 -19.41 -9.51 17.79
CA GLY A 29 -20.02 -10.38 16.77
C GLY A 29 -18.93 -11.09 15.97
N GLY A 30 -18.95 -12.38 15.69
CA GLY A 30 -19.91 -13.43 16.02
C GLY A 30 -19.22 -14.78 15.80
N GLY A 31 -19.68 -15.79 16.54
CA GLY A 31 -19.27 -17.18 16.37
C GLY A 31 -20.05 -17.88 15.26
N GLY A 32 -19.35 -18.74 14.53
CA GLY A 32 -19.87 -19.70 13.54
C GLY A 32 -18.68 -20.13 12.66
N GLY A 33 -18.42 -21.38 12.33
CA GLY A 33 -19.14 -22.65 12.47
C GLY A 33 -18.74 -23.52 11.27
N GLY A 34 -18.31 -24.77 11.51
CA GLY A 34 -18.04 -25.80 10.49
C GLY A 34 -16.84 -25.52 9.56
N SER A 35 -16.07 -26.49 9.05
CA SER A 35 -16.29 -27.92 8.85
C SER A 35 -14.92 -28.58 8.69
N SER A 36 -14.74 -29.77 9.26
CA SER A 36 -13.62 -30.67 8.97
C SER A 36 -14.00 -31.63 7.85
N GLY A 37 -13.15 -31.75 6.82
CA GLY A 37 -13.30 -32.80 5.81
C GLY A 37 -12.64 -32.45 4.48
N GLY A 38 -11.46 -32.99 4.22
CA GLY A 38 -10.78 -32.82 2.93
C GLY A 38 -9.42 -33.49 2.91
N SER A 39 -9.40 -34.82 2.76
CA SER A 39 -8.20 -35.59 2.45
C SER A 39 -8.00 -35.66 0.93
N GLY A 40 -6.77 -35.39 0.48
CA GLY A 40 -6.29 -35.58 -0.90
C GLY A 40 -5.15 -34.60 -1.14
N GLY A 41 -3.88 -34.97 -1.34
CA GLY A 41 -3.36 -36.14 -2.03
C GLY A 41 -3.11 -35.76 -3.49
N GLY A 42 -2.00 -35.08 -3.78
CA GLY A 42 -1.64 -34.70 -5.16
C GLY A 42 -0.29 -34.01 -5.26
N ASN A 43 0.76 -34.79 -5.50
CA ASN A 43 1.99 -34.32 -6.12
C ASN A 43 1.69 -33.99 -7.60
N GLY A 44 2.18 -32.88 -8.10
CA GLY A 44 2.16 -32.57 -9.53
C GLY A 44 2.75 -31.20 -9.83
N GLY A 45 4.00 -31.16 -10.26
CA GLY A 45 4.63 -29.96 -10.81
C GLY A 45 3.94 -29.49 -12.09
N GLY A 46 4.03 -28.20 -12.37
CA GLY A 46 3.51 -27.61 -13.59
C GLY A 46 3.78 -26.12 -13.67
N ASN A 47 4.90 -25.77 -14.28
CA ASN A 47 5.15 -24.46 -14.86
C ASN A 47 4.11 -24.24 -15.98
N GLY A 48 3.28 -23.20 -15.89
CA GLY A 48 2.23 -22.96 -16.86
C GLY A 48 1.71 -21.53 -16.84
N SER A 49 2.34 -20.67 -17.64
CA SER A 49 1.83 -19.37 -18.06
C SER A 49 0.67 -19.55 -19.06
N GLY A 50 -0.38 -18.74 -18.94
CA GLY A 50 -1.37 -18.52 -20.01
C GLY A 50 -2.72 -19.19 -19.76
N GLY A 51 -3.75 -18.37 -19.53
CA GLY A 51 -5.12 -18.85 -19.37
C GLY A 51 -6.16 -17.72 -19.30
N ASP A 52 -6.27 -16.94 -20.37
CA ASP A 52 -7.47 -16.13 -20.63
C ASP A 52 -8.66 -17.06 -20.86
N GLY A 53 -9.47 -17.28 -19.82
CA GLY A 53 -10.66 -18.10 -19.87
C GLY A 53 -11.81 -17.48 -19.07
N PRO A 54 -12.87 -16.97 -19.71
CA PRO A 54 -14.07 -16.55 -19.01
C PRO A 54 -14.94 -17.79 -18.74
N GLY A 55 -14.75 -18.48 -17.60
CA GLY A 55 -15.54 -19.69 -17.38
C GLY A 55 -15.38 -20.48 -16.08
N GLY A 56 -14.59 -20.03 -15.10
CA GLY A 56 -14.49 -20.72 -13.81
C GLY A 56 -14.61 -19.71 -12.69
N GLY A 57 -15.68 -19.79 -11.89
CA GLY A 57 -15.93 -18.95 -10.71
C GLY A 57 -14.95 -19.21 -9.54
N GLY A 58 -13.69 -19.51 -9.83
CA GLY A 58 -12.63 -19.54 -8.85
C GLY A 58 -12.35 -18.11 -8.37
N LEU A 59 -12.19 -17.95 -7.06
CA LEU A 59 -11.69 -16.70 -6.49
C LEU A 59 -10.30 -16.45 -7.08
N PHE A 60 -10.18 -15.38 -7.88
CA PHE A 60 -8.87 -14.91 -8.31
C PHE A 60 -8.12 -14.40 -7.07
N ILE A 61 -7.05 -15.09 -6.70
CA ILE A 61 -6.16 -14.71 -5.62
C ILE A 61 -4.89 -14.17 -6.30
N PRO A 62 -4.62 -12.86 -6.23
CA PRO A 62 -3.44 -12.30 -6.86
C PRO A 62 -2.16 -12.79 -6.18
N THR A 63 -1.11 -12.91 -6.96
CA THR A 63 0.24 -13.33 -6.58
C THR A 63 1.22 -12.17 -6.75
N ALA A 64 2.44 -12.30 -6.23
CA ALA A 64 3.44 -11.22 -6.35
C ALA A 64 3.85 -11.01 -7.80
N GLU A 65 3.84 -12.10 -8.59
CA GLU A 65 4.12 -12.14 -10.01
C GLU A 65 3.17 -11.26 -10.83
N ASP A 66 1.90 -11.16 -10.42
CA ASP A 66 0.92 -10.28 -11.06
C ASP A 66 1.34 -8.80 -10.99
N TYR A 67 2.11 -8.43 -9.96
CA TYR A 67 2.57 -7.06 -9.73
C TYR A 67 3.99 -6.77 -10.23
N MET A 68 4.68 -7.76 -10.80
CA MET A 68 5.99 -7.55 -11.43
C MET A 68 5.87 -6.75 -12.73
N GLY A 69 6.79 -5.83 -12.98
CA GLY A 69 6.79 -4.98 -14.18
C GLY A 69 7.05 -3.51 -13.85
N THR A 70 6.89 -2.66 -14.86
CA THR A 70 7.09 -1.22 -14.75
C THR A 70 5.76 -0.51 -14.53
N TRP A 71 5.75 0.45 -13.62
CA TRP A 71 4.59 1.16 -13.14
C TRP A 71 4.83 2.64 -13.28
N ARG A 72 3.89 3.35 -13.92
CA ARG A 72 4.00 4.79 -14.13
C ARG A 72 2.71 5.48 -13.73
N CYS A 73 2.84 6.66 -13.13
CA CYS A 73 1.73 7.57 -12.93
C CYS A 73 1.78 8.70 -13.96
N ASP A 74 0.70 8.84 -14.71
CA ASP A 74 0.49 9.91 -15.69
C ASP A 74 -0.57 10.91 -15.24
N ASP A 75 -0.94 10.87 -13.96
CA ASP A 75 -2.03 11.71 -13.47
C ASP A 75 -1.61 13.19 -13.44
N PRO A 76 -2.25 14.07 -14.23
CA PRO A 76 -1.93 15.49 -14.26
C PRO A 76 -2.26 16.20 -12.95
N LYS A 77 -2.99 15.55 -12.02
CA LYS A 77 -3.27 16.05 -10.68
C LYS A 77 -2.09 15.92 -9.73
N ILE A 78 -1.05 15.18 -10.12
CA ILE A 78 0.18 15.13 -9.34
C ILE A 78 0.68 16.58 -9.17
N PRO A 79 0.77 17.10 -7.93
CA PRO A 79 1.16 18.49 -7.71
C PRO A 79 2.63 18.73 -8.06
N PHE A 80 3.40 17.66 -8.17
CA PHE A 80 4.80 17.68 -8.54
C PHE A 80 4.93 17.77 -10.07
N SER A 81 5.81 18.63 -10.54
CA SER A 81 6.18 18.70 -11.97
C SER A 81 7.03 17.51 -12.44
N VAL A 82 7.05 16.40 -11.68
CA VAL A 82 7.91 15.24 -11.89
C VAL A 82 7.08 13.98 -12.10
N SER A 83 7.49 13.17 -13.09
CA SER A 83 6.98 11.82 -13.26
C SER A 83 7.66 10.86 -12.29
N VAL A 84 6.89 9.88 -11.80
CA VAL A 84 7.40 8.77 -11.00
C VAL A 84 7.12 7.48 -11.76
N GLU A 85 8.18 6.72 -12.00
CA GLU A 85 8.14 5.40 -12.59
C GLU A 85 8.93 4.45 -11.70
N PHE A 86 8.42 3.25 -11.42
CA PHE A 86 9.18 2.24 -10.70
C PHE A 86 8.99 0.86 -11.33
N THR A 87 9.98 -0.01 -11.17
CA THR A 87 9.93 -1.39 -11.64
C THR A 87 9.95 -2.33 -10.44
N VAL A 88 9.02 -3.28 -10.42
CA VAL A 88 8.99 -4.40 -9.47
C VAL A 88 9.55 -5.63 -10.17
N GLY A 89 10.67 -6.13 -9.67
CA GLY A 89 11.41 -7.27 -10.20
C GLY A 89 11.26 -8.53 -9.36
N ALA A 90 12.24 -9.42 -9.50
CA ALA A 90 12.24 -10.70 -8.80
C ALA A 90 12.27 -10.53 -7.28
N LYS A 91 11.63 -11.48 -6.59
CA LYS A 91 11.67 -11.60 -5.14
C LYS A 91 13.11 -11.84 -4.67
N ASN A 92 13.56 -11.09 -3.67
CA ASN A 92 14.89 -11.18 -3.07
C ASN A 92 14.86 -11.44 -1.55
N GLY A 93 13.66 -11.55 -0.96
CA GLY A 93 13.48 -11.85 0.46
C GLY A 93 12.03 -12.14 0.82
N GLU A 94 11.85 -12.69 2.02
CA GLU A 94 10.54 -12.89 2.67
C GLU A 94 10.56 -12.21 4.04
N TRP A 95 9.38 -11.86 4.53
CA TRP A 95 9.16 -11.47 5.91
C TRP A 95 7.78 -11.94 6.37
N ASP A 96 7.46 -11.74 7.64
CA ASP A 96 6.29 -12.36 8.30
C ASP A 96 4.96 -12.22 7.57
N ARG A 97 4.77 -11.18 6.74
CA ARG A 97 3.50 -10.93 6.02
C ARG A 97 3.65 -10.65 4.53
N GLY A 98 4.83 -10.82 3.95
CA GLY A 98 5.04 -10.46 2.54
C GLY A 98 6.40 -10.83 1.98
N SER A 99 6.76 -10.16 0.90
CA SER A 99 8.03 -10.36 0.20
C SER A 99 8.71 -9.06 -0.15
N TYR A 100 10.04 -9.12 -0.19
CA TYR A 100 10.86 -8.05 -0.73
C TYR A 100 11.21 -8.36 -2.18
N HIS A 101 11.30 -7.30 -2.97
CA HIS A 101 11.60 -7.38 -4.39
C HIS A 101 12.74 -6.45 -4.75
N GLN A 102 13.55 -6.89 -5.71
CA GLN A 102 14.47 -5.99 -6.40
C GLN A 102 13.71 -5.16 -7.43
N GLY A 103 14.29 -4.06 -7.90
CA GLY A 103 13.64 -3.21 -8.88
C GLY A 103 14.42 -1.94 -9.15
N SER A 104 13.70 -0.91 -9.56
CA SER A 104 14.27 0.42 -9.75
C SER A 104 13.21 1.50 -9.60
N ILE A 105 13.64 2.73 -9.39
CA ILE A 105 12.77 3.90 -9.40
C ILE A 105 13.42 5.03 -10.21
N LYS A 106 12.61 5.68 -11.04
CA LYS A 106 12.97 6.83 -11.83
C LYS A 106 12.07 7.99 -11.43
N CYS A 107 12.68 9.10 -11.06
CA CYS A 107 11.99 10.33 -10.72
C CYS A 107 12.87 11.53 -11.08
N GLY A 108 12.27 12.57 -11.64
CA GLY A 108 12.99 13.78 -12.08
C GLY A 108 13.70 14.57 -10.98
N VAL A 109 13.49 14.21 -9.70
CA VAL A 109 14.22 14.82 -8.58
C VAL A 109 15.60 14.21 -8.32
N PHE A 110 15.84 12.98 -8.81
CA PHE A 110 17.14 12.34 -8.69
C PHE A 110 18.15 13.02 -9.62
N ALA A 111 19.43 12.95 -9.25
CA ALA A 111 20.49 13.50 -10.08
C ALA A 111 20.67 12.60 -11.34
N GLY A 112 20.20 13.09 -12.49
CA GLY A 112 20.29 12.38 -13.77
C GLY A 112 18.96 11.77 -14.22
N ASP A 113 18.91 11.36 -15.48
CA ASP A 113 17.70 10.74 -16.08
C ASP A 113 17.64 9.21 -15.87
N ASP A 114 18.58 8.67 -15.10
CA ASP A 114 18.74 7.23 -14.90
C ASP A 114 17.86 6.72 -13.76
N ALA A 115 17.34 5.51 -13.94
CA ALA A 115 16.62 4.82 -12.87
C ALA A 115 17.61 4.36 -11.79
N LEU A 116 17.28 4.61 -10.52
CA LEU A 116 18.04 4.14 -9.39
C LEU A 116 17.62 2.72 -9.03
N ASN A 117 18.59 1.81 -8.96
CA ASN A 117 18.34 0.42 -8.61
C ASN A 117 17.94 0.27 -7.13
N ILE A 118 17.00 -0.63 -6.88
CA ILE A 118 16.55 -1.05 -5.56
C ILE A 118 16.91 -2.52 -5.41
N THR A 119 17.85 -2.81 -4.52
CA THR A 119 18.33 -4.19 -4.25
C THR A 119 18.13 -4.60 -2.80
N GLY A 120 17.61 -3.70 -1.96
CA GLY A 120 17.40 -3.94 -0.54
C GLY A 120 16.38 -5.05 -0.28
N ASN A 121 16.59 -5.77 0.82
CA ASN A 121 15.79 -6.93 1.21
C ASN A 121 15.29 -6.87 2.67
N SER A 122 15.38 -5.69 3.32
CA SER A 122 14.87 -5.44 4.67
C SER A 122 14.85 -3.94 4.99
N PRO A 123 13.86 -3.43 5.74
CA PRO A 123 13.83 -2.06 6.25
C PRO A 123 14.83 -1.80 7.39
N ASP A 124 15.32 -2.85 8.06
CA ASP A 124 16.15 -2.76 9.27
C ASP A 124 17.65 -2.56 8.99
N LYS A 125 18.05 -2.37 7.74
CA LYS A 125 19.45 -2.13 7.38
C LYS A 125 19.49 -0.96 6.42
N ASP A 126 20.08 0.16 6.85
CA ASP A 126 20.83 1.22 6.14
C ASP A 126 20.84 1.25 4.59
N LEU A 127 19.75 0.89 3.94
CA LEU A 127 19.72 0.60 2.52
C LEU A 127 19.06 1.75 1.79
N GLU A 128 19.72 2.13 0.72
CA GLU A 128 19.33 3.14 -0.25
C GLU A 128 17.92 2.93 -0.85
N GLY A 129 17.19 1.86 -0.51
CA GLY A 129 15.80 1.64 -0.91
C GLY A 129 15.33 0.17 -0.81
N TRP A 130 14.01 -0.03 -0.83
CA TRP A 130 13.35 -1.34 -0.85
C TRP A 130 12.03 -1.31 -1.63
N ILE A 131 11.59 -2.48 -2.09
CA ILE A 131 10.24 -2.73 -2.60
C ILE A 131 9.64 -3.85 -1.78
N GLU A 132 8.50 -3.57 -1.20
CA GLU A 132 7.75 -4.50 -0.36
C GLU A 132 6.39 -4.75 -0.97
N LEU A 133 6.03 -6.03 -1.10
CA LEU A 133 4.70 -6.48 -1.47
C LEU A 133 4.12 -7.31 -0.34
N CYS A 134 2.90 -6.98 0.07
CA CYS A 134 2.12 -7.79 0.98
C CYS A 134 0.81 -8.17 0.29
N LEU A 135 0.54 -9.46 0.27
CA LEU A 135 -0.66 -10.06 -0.32
C LEU A 135 -1.26 -11.00 0.74
N ASP A 136 -2.02 -10.43 1.67
CA ASP A 136 -2.74 -11.19 2.69
C ASP A 136 -4.26 -11.16 2.43
N GLN A 137 -5.00 -12.13 2.96
CA GLN A 137 -6.44 -12.27 2.82
C GLN A 137 -7.23 -10.99 3.13
N PHE A 138 -6.71 -10.12 4.01
CA PHE A 138 -7.39 -8.89 4.44
C PHE A 138 -6.88 -7.64 3.73
N PHE A 139 -5.61 -7.61 3.30
CA PHE A 139 -4.98 -6.39 2.84
C PHE A 139 -3.89 -6.69 1.82
N HIS A 140 -3.85 -5.88 0.78
CA HIS A 140 -2.86 -5.99 -0.28
C HIS A 140 -2.25 -4.60 -0.49
N TYR A 141 -0.95 -4.46 -0.25
CA TYR A 141 -0.25 -3.18 -0.41
C TYR A 141 1.13 -3.36 -1.03
N ILE A 142 1.62 -2.25 -1.53
CA ILE A 142 2.97 -2.07 -2.02
C ILE A 142 3.57 -0.84 -1.36
N HIS A 143 4.82 -0.98 -0.92
CA HIS A 143 5.66 0.13 -0.49
C HIS A 143 6.94 0.12 -1.30
N VAL A 144 7.21 1.21 -2.01
CA VAL A 144 8.46 1.43 -2.72
C VAL A 144 9.15 2.62 -2.09
N GLU A 145 10.38 2.46 -1.64
CA GLU A 145 11.19 3.57 -1.13
C GLU A 145 12.59 3.54 -1.76
N LYS A 146 13.09 4.73 -2.10
CA LYS A 146 14.50 4.94 -2.46
C LYS A 146 14.99 6.23 -1.85
N LEU A 147 16.18 6.15 -1.26
CA LEU A 147 16.98 7.26 -0.77
C LEU A 147 18.26 7.37 -1.61
N GLN A 148 18.57 8.57 -2.10
CA GLN A 148 19.83 8.90 -2.74
C GLN A 148 20.51 10.00 -1.94
N GLU A 149 21.71 9.74 -1.42
CA GLU A 149 22.53 10.79 -0.83
C GLU A 149 23.17 11.62 -1.95
N ILE A 150 22.97 12.95 -1.91
CA ILE A 150 23.60 13.89 -2.84
C ILE A 150 24.88 14.46 -2.21
N SER A 151 24.88 14.65 -0.89
CA SER A 151 26.00 15.13 -0.08
C SER A 151 25.78 14.74 1.38
N ASP A 152 26.79 14.91 2.24
CA ASP A 152 26.73 14.61 3.68
C ASP A 152 25.54 15.22 4.44
N THR A 153 24.93 16.29 3.90
CA THR A 153 23.79 16.99 4.51
C THR A 153 22.53 16.98 3.66
N ARG A 154 22.55 16.35 2.48
CA ARG A 154 21.40 16.38 1.56
C ARG A 154 21.16 15.01 0.95
N SER A 155 19.91 14.58 1.03
CA SER A 155 19.42 13.39 0.38
C SER A 155 18.15 13.68 -0.40
N VAL A 156 17.85 12.82 -1.36
CA VAL A 156 16.57 12.78 -2.07
C VAL A 156 15.88 11.49 -1.69
N ARG A 157 14.61 11.58 -1.31
CA ARG A 157 13.78 10.41 -1.03
C ARG A 157 12.58 10.41 -1.96
N VAL A 158 12.26 9.24 -2.51
CA VAL A 158 10.97 8.97 -3.13
C VAL A 158 10.35 7.78 -2.42
N SER A 159 9.13 7.96 -1.91
CA SER A 159 8.38 6.93 -1.20
C SER A 159 6.97 6.84 -1.79
N VAL A 160 6.59 5.65 -2.24
CA VAL A 160 5.29 5.33 -2.85
C VAL A 160 4.61 4.30 -1.97
N ASN A 161 3.45 4.63 -1.41
CA ASN A 161 2.65 3.71 -0.63
C ASN A 161 1.27 3.55 -1.26
N GLY A 162 0.92 2.31 -1.63
CA GLY A 162 -0.26 2.04 -2.43
C GLY A 162 -0.98 0.75 -2.07
N GLN A 163 -2.26 0.73 -2.39
CA GLN A 163 -3.12 -0.43 -2.34
C GLN A 163 -3.10 -1.17 -3.67
N LEU A 164 -2.93 -2.49 -3.57
CA LEU A 164 -2.98 -3.39 -4.72
C LEU A 164 -4.43 -3.83 -4.94
N LYS A 165 -4.95 -3.66 -6.16
CA LYS A 165 -6.34 -3.99 -6.49
C LYS A 165 -6.45 -5.45 -6.92
N GLN A 166 -7.01 -6.30 -6.05
CA GLN A 166 -7.24 -7.74 -6.34
C GLN A 166 -7.89 -8.01 -7.70
N LYS A 167 -8.88 -7.19 -8.11
CA LYS A 167 -9.61 -7.39 -9.37
C LYS A 167 -8.96 -6.73 -10.59
N GLN A 168 -7.87 -5.99 -10.40
CA GLN A 168 -7.20 -5.19 -11.42
C GLN A 168 -5.69 -5.17 -11.18
N PRO A 169 -4.97 -6.29 -11.39
CA PRO A 169 -3.52 -6.37 -11.20
C PRO A 169 -2.70 -5.49 -12.16
N GLY A 170 -3.34 -4.77 -13.09
CA GLY A 170 -2.70 -3.75 -13.93
C GLY A 170 -2.77 -2.33 -13.37
N VAL A 171 -3.37 -2.12 -12.18
CA VAL A 171 -3.56 -0.81 -11.56
C VAL A 171 -3.20 -0.85 -10.07
N ILE A 172 -2.30 0.04 -9.67
CA ILE A 172 -1.98 0.31 -8.27
C ILE A 172 -2.60 1.65 -7.87
N GLY A 173 -3.35 1.66 -6.77
CA GLY A 173 -3.88 2.89 -6.19
C GLY A 173 -2.99 3.41 -5.08
N VAL A 174 -2.28 4.50 -5.30
CA VAL A 174 -1.35 5.11 -4.36
C VAL A 174 -2.09 6.09 -3.45
N HIS A 175 -2.00 5.86 -2.14
CA HIS A 175 -2.61 6.71 -1.11
C HIS A 175 -1.62 7.74 -0.56
N GLU A 176 -0.32 7.47 -0.64
CA GLU A 176 0.71 8.43 -0.26
C GLU A 176 1.88 8.37 -1.25
N LEU A 177 2.28 9.53 -1.77
CA LEU A 177 3.49 9.71 -2.56
C LEU A 177 4.27 10.87 -1.96
N THR A 178 5.46 10.58 -1.43
CA THR A 178 6.37 11.57 -0.86
C THR A 178 7.61 11.69 -1.71
N ILE A 179 7.97 12.93 -2.04
CA ILE A 179 9.20 13.30 -2.74
C ILE A 179 9.90 14.35 -1.89
N SER A 180 11.11 14.07 -1.40
CA SER A 180 11.91 15.05 -0.66
C SER A 180 13.27 15.28 -1.28
N LYS A 181 13.79 16.50 -1.14
CA LYS A 181 15.11 16.95 -1.60
C LYS A 181 15.72 17.89 -0.57
N GLY A 182 16.55 17.36 0.32
CA GLY A 182 17.06 18.13 1.46
C GLY A 182 15.93 18.46 2.43
N GLU A 183 15.72 19.76 2.68
CA GLU A 183 14.65 20.26 3.56
C GLU A 183 13.31 20.44 2.83
N ASP A 184 13.34 20.52 1.49
CA ASP A 184 12.13 20.64 0.67
C ASP A 184 11.48 19.27 0.55
N TYR A 185 10.17 19.19 0.78
CA TYR A 185 9.40 17.99 0.52
C TYR A 185 8.01 18.32 -0.02
N GLU A 186 7.57 17.50 -0.95
CA GLU A 186 6.21 17.51 -1.47
C GLU A 186 5.60 16.14 -1.18
N THR A 187 4.42 16.16 -0.59
CA THR A 187 3.68 14.94 -0.25
C THR A 187 2.29 15.05 -0.83
N TYR A 188 1.88 14.01 -1.54
CA TYR A 188 0.50 13.76 -1.90
C TYR A 188 -0.07 12.73 -0.92
N ARG A 189 -1.27 13.01 -0.38
CA ARG A 189 -2.05 12.06 0.43
C ARG A 189 -3.48 12.00 -0.05
N SER A 190 -4.00 10.82 -0.36
CA SER A 190 -5.39 10.67 -0.84
C SER A 190 -6.42 11.27 0.12
N ILE A 191 -6.18 11.20 1.43
CA ILE A 191 -7.07 11.78 2.46
C ILE A 191 -7.19 13.31 2.34
N GLU A 192 -6.15 13.98 1.83
CA GLU A 192 -6.16 15.43 1.57
C GLU A 192 -6.88 15.77 0.25
N HIS A 193 -7.15 14.75 -0.58
CA HIS A 193 -7.77 14.84 -1.89
C HIS A 193 -9.10 14.07 -1.98
N ASN A 194 -9.89 14.04 -0.90
CA ASN A 194 -11.20 13.38 -0.84
C ASN A 194 -11.17 11.88 -1.25
N ASP A 195 -10.13 11.17 -0.84
CA ASP A 195 -9.90 9.75 -1.15
C ASP A 195 -9.77 9.42 -2.65
N GLU A 196 -9.54 10.44 -3.50
CA GLU A 196 -9.03 10.18 -4.84
C GLU A 196 -7.63 9.56 -4.68
N LEU A 197 -7.40 8.39 -5.28
CA LEU A 197 -6.10 7.72 -5.29
C LEU A 197 -5.32 8.14 -6.54
N LEU A 198 -4.01 8.31 -6.41
CA LEU A 198 -3.12 8.36 -7.58
C LEU A 198 -3.08 6.98 -8.22
N LEU A 199 -3.27 6.91 -9.54
CA LEU A 199 -3.30 5.64 -10.25
C LEU A 199 -2.00 5.42 -10.99
N PHE A 200 -1.30 4.33 -10.63
CA PHE A 200 -0.16 3.83 -11.37
C PHE A 200 -0.61 2.70 -12.26
N TYR A 201 -0.29 2.81 -13.55
CA TYR A 201 -0.63 1.82 -14.55
C TYR A 201 0.60 1.02 -14.93
N LYS A 202 0.41 -0.29 -15.03
CA LYS A 202 1.41 -1.21 -15.56
C LYS A 202 1.66 -0.87 -17.04
N GLN A 203 2.93 -0.73 -17.42
CA GLN A 203 3.36 -0.41 -18.79
C GLN A 203 3.52 -1.67 -19.66
#